data_AF-A0A7K2VW44-F1
#
_entry.id   AF-A0A7K2VW44-F1
#
_cell.length_a   1.000
_cell.length_b   1.000
_cell.length_c   1.000
_cell.angle_alpha   90.00
_cell.angle_beta   90.00
_cell.angle_gamma   90.00
#
_symmetry.space_group_name_H-M   'P 1'
#
loop_
_entity.id
_entity.type
_entity.pdbx_description
1 polymer ?
#
loop_
_entity_poly.entity_id
_entity_poly.type
_entity_poly.pdbx_seq_one_letter_code
_entity_poly.pdbx_strand_id
1 'polypeptide(L)'
;RVRDADPSRAGLRRSVLAEAGVAVVLLAVTTALTQTEPGRTEQEARAATAPAASSPADTSGALTLDMPFDTGGRNGKGLVRIDLDPARVGANEMHLYVQRPDGRPYDIPEVKVALTLKAKKIGPLPVAPEHITTGHWAANGVQVPMAGDWEVAVTVRTSDIDQVTVSKNAQIG
;
A
#
# COMPACT_ATOMS: atom_id res chain seq x y z
N ARG A 1 7.36 -31.71 70.47
CA ARG A 1 5.95 -31.98 70.10
C ARG A 1 5.45 -30.77 69.33
N VAL A 2 5.72 -30.73 68.02
CA VAL A 2 4.75 -31.00 66.92
C VAL A 2 3.60 -30.00 66.95
N ARG A 3 3.74 -28.91 66.17
CA ARG A 3 2.59 -28.16 65.63
C ARG A 3 2.24 -28.85 64.33
N ASP A 4 1.08 -29.50 64.29
CA ASP A 4 0.47 -30.04 63.08
C ASP A 4 0.38 -28.94 62.02
N ALA A 5 1.18 -29.08 60.96
CA ALA A 5 1.06 -28.28 59.76
C ALA A 5 -0.10 -28.86 58.95
N ASP A 6 -1.24 -28.19 59.02
CA ASP A 6 -2.49 -28.51 58.35
C ASP A 6 -2.28 -28.84 56.85
N PRO A 7 -2.41 -30.11 56.42
CA PRO A 7 -2.08 -30.55 55.06
C PRO A 7 -3.02 -29.96 54.00
N SER A 8 -4.18 -29.46 54.44
CA SER A 8 -5.21 -28.86 53.58
C SER A 8 -4.76 -27.53 52.94
N ARG A 9 -4.02 -26.67 53.66
CA ARG A 9 -3.57 -25.36 53.16
C ARG A 9 -2.44 -25.46 52.13
N ALA A 10 -1.60 -26.48 52.24
CA ALA A 10 -0.52 -26.74 51.27
C ALA A 10 -1.08 -27.25 49.94
N GLY A 11 -2.18 -28.03 49.98
CA GLY A 11 -2.89 -28.51 48.79
C GLY A 11 -3.52 -27.37 47.98
N LEU A 12 -4.24 -26.45 48.64
CA LEU A 12 -4.84 -25.29 47.97
C LEU A 12 -3.79 -24.33 47.39
N ARG A 13 -2.67 -24.11 48.06
CA ARG A 13 -1.59 -23.26 47.49
C ARG A 13 -0.96 -23.89 46.26
N ARG A 14 -0.83 -25.22 46.24
CA ARG A 14 -0.31 -25.95 45.07
C ARG A 14 -1.29 -25.92 43.89
N SER A 15 -2.59 -26.02 44.15
CA SER A 15 -3.60 -25.94 43.07
C SER A 15 -3.71 -24.52 42.50
N VAL A 16 -3.72 -23.49 43.36
CA VAL A 16 -3.75 -22.09 42.92
C VAL A 16 -2.49 -21.72 42.12
N LEU A 17 -1.32 -22.23 42.51
CA LEU A 17 -0.08 -22.02 41.74
C LEU A 17 -0.10 -22.75 40.39
N ALA A 18 -0.69 -23.95 40.33
CA ALA A 18 -0.86 -24.66 39.07
C ALA A 18 -1.85 -23.93 38.14
N GLU A 19 -2.96 -23.44 38.67
CA GLU A 19 -3.97 -22.69 37.93
C GLU A 19 -3.44 -21.35 37.41
N ALA A 20 -2.71 -20.59 38.24
CA ALA A 20 -2.03 -19.37 37.81
C ALA A 20 -0.97 -19.64 36.74
N GLY A 21 -0.26 -20.77 36.83
CA GLY A 21 0.68 -21.21 35.80
C GLY A 21 0.00 -21.44 34.44
N VAL A 22 -1.13 -22.14 34.43
CA VAL A 22 -1.92 -22.36 33.21
C VAL A 22 -2.43 -21.03 32.64
N ALA A 23 -2.92 -20.12 33.47
CA ALA A 23 -3.37 -18.80 33.03
C ALA A 23 -2.24 -17.99 32.38
N VAL A 24 -1.04 -17.98 32.98
CA VAL A 24 0.15 -17.31 32.41
C VAL A 24 0.58 -17.93 31.09
N VAL A 25 0.56 -19.27 30.98
CA VAL A 25 0.88 -19.97 29.73
C VAL A 25 -0.12 -19.63 28.63
N LEU A 26 -1.43 -19.63 28.93
CA LEU A 26 -2.46 -19.24 27.97
C LEU A 26 -2.33 -17.77 27.53
N LEU A 27 -2.01 -16.87 28.47
CA LEU A 27 -1.76 -15.46 28.16
C LEU A 27 -0.53 -15.29 27.27
N ALA A 28 0.55 -16.02 27.55
CA ALA A 28 1.77 -16.01 26.73
C ALA A 28 1.51 -16.55 25.31
N VAL A 29 0.76 -17.66 25.18
CA VAL A 29 0.39 -18.23 23.88
C VAL A 29 -0.53 -17.27 23.10
N THR A 30 -1.52 -16.69 23.77
CA THR A 30 -2.43 -15.71 23.16
C THR A 30 -1.66 -14.47 22.70
N THR A 31 -0.72 -13.98 23.52
CA THR A 31 0.14 -12.83 23.19
C THR A 31 1.08 -13.15 22.04
N ALA A 32 1.65 -14.34 21.98
CA ALA A 32 2.48 -14.77 20.86
C ALA A 32 1.67 -14.87 19.54
N LEU A 33 0.45 -15.39 19.63
CA LEU A 33 -0.47 -15.45 18.49
C LEU A 33 -0.95 -14.06 18.05
N THR A 34 -1.15 -13.11 18.97
CA THR A 34 -1.49 -11.71 18.63
C THR A 34 -0.29 -10.86 18.22
N GLN A 35 0.93 -11.21 18.62
CA GLN A 35 2.18 -10.61 18.13
C GLN A 35 2.64 -11.17 16.78
N THR A 36 1.90 -12.10 16.18
CA THR A 36 2.12 -12.47 14.78
C THR A 36 1.54 -11.36 13.90
N GLU A 37 2.32 -10.29 13.72
CA GLU A 37 1.98 -9.17 12.84
C GLU A 37 1.88 -9.67 11.39
N PRO A 38 0.82 -9.33 10.62
CA PRO A 38 0.83 -9.56 9.19
C PRO A 38 1.84 -8.60 8.55
N GLY A 39 3.03 -9.12 8.23
CA GLY A 39 3.90 -8.63 7.15
C GLY A 39 4.56 -7.26 7.29
N ARG A 40 4.70 -6.66 8.48
CA ARG A 40 5.27 -5.29 8.60
C ARG A 40 6.60 -5.16 9.34
N THR A 41 6.97 -6.13 10.18
CA THR A 41 8.11 -6.00 11.10
C THR A 41 9.49 -6.26 10.47
N GLU A 42 9.57 -6.92 9.31
CA GLU A 42 10.86 -7.03 8.59
C GLU A 42 11.27 -5.70 7.92
N GLN A 43 10.31 -4.83 7.59
CA GLN A 43 10.58 -3.62 6.82
C GLN A 43 11.11 -2.48 7.70
N GLU A 44 10.75 -2.45 8.98
CA GLU A 44 11.19 -1.40 9.92
C GLU A 44 12.57 -1.70 10.54
N ALA A 45 12.93 -2.98 10.76
CA ALA A 45 14.26 -3.35 11.28
C ALA A 45 15.38 -3.18 10.23
N ARG A 46 15.08 -3.25 8.92
CA ARG A 46 16.07 -3.05 7.85
C ARG A 46 16.23 -1.59 7.41
N ALA A 47 15.23 -0.74 7.65
CA ALA A 47 15.26 0.68 7.30
C ALA A 47 16.13 1.53 8.25
N ALA A 48 16.45 1.04 9.45
CA ALA A 48 17.19 1.81 10.44
C ALA A 48 18.73 1.77 10.28
N THR A 49 19.29 1.04 9.31
CA THR A 49 20.77 0.89 9.18
C THR A 49 21.33 0.85 7.75
N ALA A 50 20.57 1.23 6.73
CA ALA A 50 21.08 1.28 5.35
C ALA A 50 21.22 2.73 4.84
N PRO A 51 22.35 3.13 4.23
CA PRO A 51 22.41 4.36 3.46
C PRO A 51 21.47 4.25 2.26
N ALA A 52 20.88 5.39 1.85
CA ALA A 52 19.97 5.49 0.71
C ALA A 52 20.62 4.92 -0.56
N ALA A 53 20.27 3.67 -0.87
CA ALA A 53 20.53 3.03 -2.15
C ALA A 53 19.17 2.80 -2.81
N SER A 54 18.99 3.38 -3.98
CA SER A 54 17.93 3.02 -4.93
C SER A 54 17.86 1.50 -5.06
N SER A 55 16.83 0.91 -4.46
CA SER A 55 16.59 -0.53 -4.56
C SER A 55 16.15 -0.82 -6.00
N PRO A 56 16.72 -1.83 -6.68
CA PRO A 56 16.10 -2.34 -7.90
C PRO A 56 14.73 -2.88 -7.48
N ALA A 57 13.67 -2.46 -8.18
CA ALA A 57 12.33 -2.95 -7.91
C ALA A 57 12.35 -4.49 -7.96
N ASP A 58 11.99 -5.12 -6.85
CA ASP A 58 11.67 -6.53 -6.82
C ASP A 58 10.65 -6.80 -7.93
N THR A 59 10.85 -7.86 -8.71
CA THR A 59 9.96 -8.31 -9.80
C THR A 59 8.66 -8.92 -9.24
N SER A 60 8.02 -8.24 -8.29
CA SER A 60 6.57 -8.34 -8.15
C SER A 60 5.98 -7.85 -9.47
N GLY A 61 5.07 -8.62 -10.08
CA GLY A 61 4.39 -8.19 -11.31
C GLY A 61 3.72 -6.81 -11.14
N ALA A 62 3.33 -6.42 -9.94
CA ALA A 62 2.74 -5.11 -9.70
C ALA A 62 3.75 -3.95 -9.80
N LEU A 63 3.32 -2.84 -10.42
CA LEU A 63 4.02 -1.57 -10.51
C LEU A 63 3.24 -0.50 -9.75
N THR A 64 3.92 0.23 -8.83
CA THR A 64 3.34 1.38 -8.13
C THR A 64 4.08 2.68 -8.47
N LEU A 65 3.33 3.72 -8.83
CA LEU A 65 3.84 5.05 -9.20
C LEU A 65 3.19 6.16 -8.37
N ASP A 66 4.01 6.81 -7.54
CA ASP A 66 3.64 8.01 -6.81
C ASP A 66 4.06 9.29 -7.57
N MET A 67 3.11 10.19 -7.81
CA MET A 67 3.27 11.45 -8.53
C MET A 67 2.58 12.60 -7.78
N PRO A 68 3.34 13.51 -7.14
CA PRO A 68 2.76 14.69 -6.52
C PRO A 68 2.20 15.63 -7.58
N PHE A 69 1.10 16.31 -7.28
CA PHE A 69 0.48 17.28 -8.17
C PHE A 69 0.16 18.58 -7.44
N ASP A 70 0.07 19.66 -8.22
CA ASP A 70 -0.34 20.99 -7.78
C ASP A 70 -1.08 21.70 -8.91
N THR A 71 -2.39 21.86 -8.78
CA THR A 71 -3.21 22.61 -9.74
C THR A 71 -3.25 24.11 -9.45
N GLY A 72 -2.63 24.60 -8.38
CA GLY A 72 -2.62 26.01 -7.98
C GLY A 72 -3.87 26.52 -7.27
N GLY A 73 -5.00 25.81 -7.39
CA GLY A 73 -6.28 26.16 -6.77
C GLY A 73 -6.42 25.80 -5.29
N ARG A 74 -7.56 26.15 -4.69
CA ARG A 74 -7.91 25.71 -3.33
C ARG A 74 -7.99 24.20 -3.31
N ASN A 75 -7.32 23.57 -2.34
CA ASN A 75 -7.20 22.11 -2.27
C ASN A 75 -6.55 21.49 -3.53
N GLY A 76 -5.74 22.26 -4.27
CA GLY A 76 -5.14 21.87 -5.54
C GLY A 76 -3.89 21.00 -5.43
N LYS A 77 -3.41 20.72 -4.22
CA LYS A 77 -2.19 19.93 -3.97
C LYS A 77 -2.54 18.54 -3.47
N GLY A 78 -1.77 17.55 -3.88
CA GLY A 78 -1.93 16.18 -3.42
C GLY A 78 -0.95 15.20 -4.05
N LEU A 79 -1.25 13.92 -3.93
CA LEU A 79 -0.52 12.81 -4.51
C LEU A 79 -1.48 11.97 -5.36
N VAL A 80 -1.07 11.65 -6.59
CA VAL A 80 -1.66 10.56 -7.35
C VAL A 80 -0.77 9.33 -7.17
N ARG A 81 -1.37 8.20 -6.78
CA ARG A 81 -0.75 6.88 -6.82
C ARG A 81 -1.41 6.04 -7.90
N ILE A 82 -0.63 5.43 -8.77
CA ILE A 82 -1.10 4.40 -9.70
C ILE A 82 -0.54 3.06 -9.27
N ASP A 83 -1.40 2.05 -9.19
CA ASP A 83 -1.00 0.65 -9.12
C ASP A 83 -1.42 -0.04 -10.42
N LEU A 84 -0.50 -0.74 -11.08
CA LEU A 84 -0.74 -1.51 -12.29
C LEU A 84 -0.33 -2.96 -12.04
N ASP A 85 -1.26 -3.89 -12.17
CA ASP A 85 -1.03 -5.32 -11.90
C ASP A 85 -1.43 -6.18 -13.12
N PRO A 86 -0.59 -7.11 -13.60
CA PRO A 86 0.77 -7.42 -13.17
C PRO A 86 1.82 -6.73 -14.04
N ALA A 87 1.60 -5.45 -14.36
CA ALA A 87 2.50 -4.56 -15.12
C ALA A 87 3.26 -5.25 -16.27
N ARG A 88 2.53 -5.99 -17.10
CA ARG A 88 3.08 -6.81 -18.18
C ARG A 88 2.48 -6.48 -19.55
N VAL A 89 3.07 -7.04 -20.60
CA VAL A 89 2.45 -7.09 -21.92
C VAL A 89 1.11 -7.82 -21.87
N GLY A 90 0.09 -7.20 -22.46
CA GLY A 90 -1.29 -7.69 -22.48
C GLY A 90 -2.21 -6.90 -21.56
N ALA A 91 -3.23 -7.57 -21.03
CA ALA A 91 -4.20 -7.00 -20.12
C ALA A 91 -3.62 -6.80 -18.72
N ASN A 92 -3.89 -5.63 -18.13
CA ASN A 92 -3.56 -5.27 -16.77
C ASN A 92 -4.78 -4.67 -16.07
N GLU A 93 -4.79 -4.72 -14.76
CA GLU A 93 -5.70 -3.96 -13.91
C GLU A 93 -4.96 -2.72 -13.39
N MET A 94 -5.60 -1.56 -13.45
CA MET A 94 -5.04 -0.29 -12.98
C MET A 94 -5.93 0.28 -11.88
N HIS A 95 -5.34 0.58 -10.74
CA HIS A 95 -5.95 1.39 -9.69
C HIS A 95 -5.28 2.76 -9.65
N LEU A 96 -6.08 3.81 -9.46
CA LEU A 96 -5.59 5.16 -9.27
C LEU A 96 -6.17 5.70 -7.97
N TYR A 97 -5.29 6.19 -7.09
CA TYR A 97 -5.66 6.83 -5.84
C TYR A 97 -5.24 8.29 -5.85
N VAL A 98 -6.12 9.18 -5.41
CA VAL A 98 -5.83 10.59 -5.19
C VAL A 98 -5.91 10.88 -3.70
N GLN A 99 -4.84 11.44 -3.15
CA GLN A 99 -4.71 11.72 -1.73
C GLN A 99 -4.34 13.20 -1.52
N ARG A 100 -4.82 13.76 -0.41
CA ARG A 100 -4.34 15.05 0.11
C ARG A 100 -2.91 14.92 0.65
N PRO A 101 -2.23 16.05 0.91
CA PRO A 101 -0.91 16.02 1.56
C PRO A 101 -0.89 15.38 2.95
N ASP A 102 -2.05 15.29 3.62
CA ASP A 102 -2.21 14.60 4.91
C ASP A 102 -2.52 13.09 4.78
N GLY A 103 -2.49 12.55 3.55
CA GLY A 103 -2.74 11.14 3.24
C GLY A 103 -4.23 10.75 3.17
N ARG A 104 -5.16 11.68 3.40
CA ARG A 104 -6.59 11.37 3.29
C ARG A 104 -7.02 11.22 1.83
N PRO A 105 -7.91 10.27 1.49
CA PRO A 105 -8.49 10.19 0.15
C PRO A 105 -9.13 11.52 -0.26
N TYR A 106 -8.91 11.90 -1.51
CA TYR A 106 -9.38 13.16 -2.08
C TYR A 106 -10.10 12.90 -3.38
N ASP A 107 -11.42 13.03 -3.35
CA ASP A 107 -12.22 12.94 -4.56
C ASP A 107 -12.13 14.23 -5.38
N ILE A 108 -11.99 14.09 -6.69
CA ILE A 108 -11.79 15.21 -7.61
C ILE A 108 -12.72 15.09 -8.83
N PRO A 109 -13.09 16.21 -9.47
CA PRO A 109 -13.99 16.19 -10.61
C PRO A 109 -13.58 15.30 -11.79
N GLU A 110 -12.29 15.17 -12.08
CA GLU A 110 -11.83 14.35 -13.20
C GLU A 110 -10.37 13.90 -13.05
N VAL A 111 -10.11 12.64 -13.41
CA VAL A 111 -8.77 12.10 -13.71
C VAL A 111 -8.74 11.56 -15.14
N LYS A 112 -7.63 11.77 -15.85
CA LYS A 112 -7.35 11.10 -17.13
C LYS A 112 -5.96 10.47 -17.07
N VAL A 113 -5.83 9.27 -17.61
CA VAL A 113 -4.53 8.57 -17.67
C VAL A 113 -4.18 8.29 -19.13
N ALA A 114 -2.91 8.41 -19.48
CA ALA A 114 -2.40 8.04 -20.80
C ALA A 114 -1.05 7.34 -20.69
N LEU A 115 -0.86 6.27 -21.48
CA LEU A 115 0.38 5.51 -21.58
C LEU A 115 1.08 5.83 -22.92
N THR A 116 2.36 6.18 -22.88
CA THR A 116 3.15 6.49 -24.09
C THR A 116 4.49 5.76 -24.07
N LEU A 117 4.81 5.01 -25.13
CA LEU A 117 6.13 4.41 -25.33
C LEU A 117 6.87 5.17 -26.43
N LYS A 118 7.59 6.22 -26.02
CA LYS A 118 8.29 7.15 -26.94
C LYS A 118 9.29 6.43 -27.84
N ALA A 119 10.05 5.48 -27.29
CA ALA A 119 11.05 4.69 -28.02
C ALA A 119 10.48 3.91 -29.22
N LYS A 120 9.17 3.62 -29.21
CA LYS A 120 8.46 2.88 -30.25
C LYS A 120 7.37 3.70 -30.94
N LYS A 121 7.26 5.00 -30.62
CA LYS A 121 6.23 5.91 -31.14
C LYS A 121 4.81 5.37 -30.94
N ILE A 122 4.55 4.76 -29.79
CA ILE A 122 3.22 4.26 -29.41
C ILE A 122 2.61 5.24 -28.41
N GLY A 123 1.33 5.56 -28.62
CA GLY A 123 0.54 6.40 -27.73
C GLY A 123 0.43 7.86 -28.17
N PRO A 124 -0.26 8.69 -27.37
CA PRO A 124 -0.82 8.37 -26.06
C PRO A 124 -1.97 7.36 -26.16
N LEU A 125 -1.90 6.28 -25.38
CA LEU A 125 -2.98 5.30 -25.22
C LEU A 125 -3.84 5.75 -24.03
N PRO A 126 -5.04 6.30 -24.26
CA PRO A 126 -5.88 6.77 -23.18
C PRO A 126 -6.41 5.59 -22.36
N VAL A 127 -6.41 5.76 -21.03
CA VAL A 127 -7.07 4.88 -20.09
C VAL A 127 -8.14 5.70 -19.37
N ALA A 128 -9.37 5.22 -19.41
CA ALA A 128 -10.52 5.86 -18.78
C ALA A 128 -10.93 5.06 -17.54
N PRO A 129 -10.32 5.32 -16.37
CA PRO A 129 -10.66 4.60 -15.16
C PRO A 129 -12.03 5.07 -14.62
N GLU A 130 -12.82 4.11 -14.15
CA GLU A 130 -14.12 4.33 -13.54
C GLU A 130 -13.94 4.76 -12.08
N HIS A 131 -14.77 5.70 -11.62
CA HIS A 131 -14.76 6.10 -10.21
C HIS A 131 -15.40 5.01 -9.35
N ILE A 132 -14.64 4.49 -8.38
CA ILE A 132 -15.07 3.40 -7.50
C ILE A 132 -15.59 3.95 -6.17
N THR A 133 -14.80 4.80 -5.53
CA THR A 133 -15.12 5.45 -4.26
C THR A 133 -14.24 6.69 -4.09
N THR A 134 -14.47 7.46 -3.03
CA THR A 134 -13.74 8.70 -2.74
C THR A 134 -12.23 8.54 -2.94
N GLY A 135 -11.70 9.27 -3.92
CA GLY A 135 -10.27 9.30 -4.20
C GLY A 135 -9.73 7.99 -4.82
N HIS A 136 -10.58 7.10 -5.33
CA HIS A 136 -10.18 5.84 -5.95
C HIS A 136 -10.92 5.58 -7.27
N TRP A 137 -10.16 5.36 -8.33
CA TRP A 137 -10.62 4.95 -9.65
C TRP A 137 -9.96 3.63 -10.05
N ALA A 138 -10.62 2.84 -10.91
CA ALA A 138 -10.05 1.61 -11.45
C ALA A 138 -10.36 1.44 -12.94
N ALA A 139 -9.43 0.83 -13.68
CA ALA A 139 -9.63 0.39 -15.06
C ALA A 139 -9.20 -1.06 -15.20
N ASN A 140 -10.11 -1.88 -15.72
CA ASN A 140 -9.84 -3.28 -16.05
C ASN A 140 -9.39 -3.42 -17.50
N GLY A 141 -8.53 -4.39 -17.77
CA GLY A 141 -8.15 -4.75 -19.14
C GLY A 141 -7.30 -3.69 -19.85
N VAL A 142 -6.55 -2.88 -19.11
CA VAL A 142 -5.60 -1.90 -19.66
C VAL A 142 -4.58 -2.63 -20.52
N GLN A 143 -4.55 -2.32 -21.82
CA GLN A 143 -3.69 -3.02 -22.78
C GLN A 143 -2.33 -2.36 -22.89
N VAL A 144 -1.29 -3.14 -22.58
CA VAL A 144 0.12 -2.78 -22.83
C VAL A 144 0.61 -3.64 -24.01
N PRO A 145 0.81 -3.06 -25.21
CA PRO A 145 1.07 -3.84 -26.42
C PRO A 145 2.48 -4.44 -26.48
N MET A 146 3.44 -3.89 -25.71
CA MET A 146 4.82 -4.38 -25.66
C MET A 146 5.58 -3.87 -24.45
N ALA A 147 6.64 -4.59 -24.08
CA ALA A 147 7.52 -4.24 -22.98
C ALA A 147 8.35 -2.99 -23.31
N GLY A 148 8.66 -2.19 -22.30
CA GLY A 148 9.50 -1.01 -22.45
C GLY A 148 9.40 -0.02 -21.29
N ASP A 149 10.09 1.11 -21.45
CA ASP A 149 9.99 2.26 -20.55
C ASP A 149 8.83 3.15 -20.99
N TRP A 150 7.68 2.97 -20.34
CA TRP A 150 6.45 3.68 -20.63
C TRP A 150 6.37 4.97 -19.80
N GLU A 151 6.02 6.08 -20.45
CA GLU A 151 5.59 7.29 -19.78
C GLU A 151 4.12 7.14 -19.39
N VAL A 152 3.85 7.21 -18.09
CA VAL A 152 2.50 7.25 -17.51
C VAL A 152 2.19 8.70 -17.19
N ALA A 153 1.25 9.29 -17.93
CA ALA A 153 0.78 10.65 -17.73
C ALA A 153 -0.59 10.65 -17.06
N VAL A 154 -0.76 11.46 -16.02
CA VAL A 154 -2.03 11.65 -15.31
C VAL A 154 -2.40 13.12 -15.34
N THR A 155 -3.56 13.42 -15.92
CA THR A 155 -4.19 14.72 -15.83
C THR A 155 -5.15 14.72 -14.65
N VAL A 156 -4.96 15.67 -13.75
CA VAL A 156 -5.70 15.86 -12.51
C VAL A 156 -6.45 17.19 -12.62
N ARG A 157 -7.77 17.15 -12.53
CA ARG A 157 -8.61 18.35 -12.52
C ARG A 157 -9.30 18.49 -11.16
N THR A 158 -9.05 19.57 -10.45
CA THR A 158 -9.61 19.83 -9.10
C THR A 158 -10.76 20.84 -9.12
N SER A 159 -10.90 21.64 -10.19
CA SER A 159 -12.03 22.55 -10.42
C SER A 159 -12.31 22.71 -11.92
N ASP A 160 -13.27 23.55 -12.30
CA ASP A 160 -13.54 23.83 -13.71
C ASP A 160 -12.40 24.56 -14.44
N ILE A 161 -11.48 25.19 -13.70
CA ILE A 161 -10.36 25.95 -14.24
C ILE A 161 -8.98 25.45 -13.79
N ASP A 162 -8.92 24.62 -12.75
CA ASP A 162 -7.67 24.14 -12.15
C ASP A 162 -7.36 22.71 -12.59
N GLN A 163 -6.34 22.55 -13.44
CA GLN A 163 -5.90 21.26 -13.97
C GLN A 163 -4.38 21.21 -14.13
N VAL A 164 -3.78 20.05 -13.90
CA VAL A 164 -2.36 19.79 -14.17
C VAL A 164 -2.17 18.39 -14.74
N THR A 165 -1.18 18.22 -15.62
CA THR A 165 -0.71 16.89 -16.04
C THR A 165 0.65 16.61 -15.42
N VAL A 166 0.74 15.53 -14.68
CA VAL A 166 2.00 15.00 -14.11
C VAL A 166 2.34 13.71 -14.82
N SER A 167 3.62 13.37 -14.90
CA SER A 167 4.04 12.14 -15.58
C SER A 167 5.27 11.52 -14.93
N LYS A 168 5.41 10.21 -15.11
CA LYS A 168 6.56 9.43 -14.66
C LYS A 168 6.82 8.27 -15.62
N ASN A 169 8.10 8.01 -15.88
CA ASN A 169 8.55 6.86 -16.64
C ASN A 169 8.61 5.61 -15.76
N ALA A 170 8.23 4.46 -16.32
CA ALA A 170 8.26 3.17 -15.65
C ALA A 170 8.48 2.02 -16.63
N GLN A 171 9.27 1.03 -16.19
CA GLN A 171 9.43 -0.22 -16.92
C GLN A 171 8.16 -1.08 -16.76
N ILE A 172 7.58 -1.51 -17.88
CA ILE A 172 6.43 -2.42 -17.93
C ILE A 172 6.76 -3.55 -18.91
N GLY A 173 6.45 -4.80 -18.56
CA GLY A 173 6.63 -5.97 -19.43
C GLY A 173 7.95 -6.71 -19.31
#